data_AF-S3B061-F1
#
_entry.id   AF-S3B061-F1
#
_cell.length_a   1.000
_cell.length_b   1.000
_cell.length_c   1.000
_cell.angle_alpha   90.00
_cell.angle_beta   90.00
_cell.angle_gamma   90.00
#
_symmetry.space_group_name_H-M   'P 1'
#
loop_
_entity.id
_entity.type
_entity.pdbx_description
1 polymer ?
#
loop_
_entity_poly.entity_id
_entity_poly.type
_entity_poly.pdbx_seq_one_letter_code
_entity_poly.pdbx_strand_id
1 'polypeptide(L)'
;MSGYHNNYEADPVGLRQTIQQLEGLAGAPKQMRTNFERTVQATSGWNGVDDDFHDKTEDQDKQQIESCRAVIDSLGELLTGLQSAVRQSLGSIEDVHKTVQDEIHNAQANVGNYDDSGDHGKR
;
A
#
# COMPACT_ATOMS: atom_id res chain seq x y z
N MET A 1 10.87 3.10 37.06
CA MET A 1 9.96 3.04 35.91
C MET A 1 10.82 3.05 34.66
N SER A 2 11.03 1.88 34.04
CA SER A 2 11.84 1.73 32.83
C SER A 2 10.94 2.00 31.64
N GLY A 3 11.05 3.21 31.10
CA GLY A 3 10.19 3.72 30.03
C GLY A 3 10.71 3.36 28.64
N TYR A 4 9.74 3.06 27.77
CA TYR A 4 9.71 3.28 26.33
C TYR A 4 10.61 2.40 25.43
N HIS A 5 9.93 1.41 24.81
CA HIS A 5 10.20 0.90 23.46
C HIS A 5 11.63 0.44 23.14
N ASN A 6 12.17 -0.51 23.91
CA ASN A 6 13.20 -1.38 23.36
C ASN A 6 12.57 -2.28 22.28
N ASN A 7 12.95 -2.03 21.03
CA ASN A 7 12.79 -2.86 19.83
C ASN A 7 11.52 -2.64 18.98
N TYR A 8 11.07 -1.40 18.76
CA TYR A 8 10.41 -1.12 17.47
C TYR A 8 11.50 -0.98 16.41
N GLU A 9 11.99 -2.12 15.90
CA GLU A 9 12.84 -2.14 14.71
C GLU A 9 11.88 -2.18 13.52
N ALA A 10 11.66 -1.01 12.91
CA ALA A 10 10.93 -0.96 11.67
C ALA A 10 11.60 -1.87 10.64
N ASP A 11 10.83 -2.65 9.87
CA ASP A 11 11.33 -3.51 8.80
C ASP A 11 11.10 -2.85 7.42
N PRO A 12 11.96 -1.90 7.01
CA PRO A 12 11.84 -1.26 5.70
C PRO A 12 12.07 -2.24 4.55
N VAL A 13 12.76 -3.36 4.78
CA VAL A 13 12.99 -4.39 3.75
C VAL A 13 11.68 -5.12 3.47
N GLY A 14 10.97 -5.59 4.50
CA GLY A 14 9.66 -6.22 4.38
C GLY A 14 8.60 -5.30 3.76
N LEU A 15 8.63 -4.00 4.09
CA LEU A 15 7.73 -3.01 3.47
C LEU A 15 8.06 -2.79 1.98
N ARG A 16 9.34 -2.71 1.60
CA ARG A 16 9.76 -2.61 0.19
C ARG A 16 9.37 -3.85 -0.62
N GLN A 17 9.53 -5.05 -0.05
CA GLN A 17 9.08 -6.30 -0.66
C GLN A 17 7.56 -6.31 -0.85
N THR A 18 6.81 -5.82 0.16
CA THR A 18 5.35 -5.70 0.08
C THR A 18 4.92 -4.75 -1.04
N ILE A 19 5.59 -3.61 -1.21
CA ILE A 19 5.34 -2.69 -2.35
C ILE A 19 5.54 -3.41 -3.69
N GLN A 20 6.63 -4.16 -3.84
CA GLN A 20 6.91 -4.91 -5.08
C GLN A 20 5.84 -5.98 -5.36
N GLN A 21 5.37 -6.68 -4.34
CA GLN A 21 4.28 -7.65 -4.47
C GLN A 21 2.97 -6.98 -4.89
N LEU A 22 2.63 -5.83 -4.29
CA LEU A 22 1.44 -5.06 -4.63
C LEU A 22 1.52 -4.47 -6.05
N GLU A 23 2.69 -4.01 -6.49
CA GLU A 23 2.92 -3.56 -7.86
C GLU A 23 2.74 -4.70 -8.87
N GLY A 24 3.17 -5.92 -8.52
CA GLY A 24 2.89 -7.12 -9.31
C GLY A 24 1.40 -7.45 -9.43
N LEU A 25 0.58 -7.01 -8.47
CA LEU A 25 -0.87 -7.22 -8.45
C LEU A 25 -1.67 -6.03 -9.02
N ALA A 26 -1.04 -4.87 -9.26
CA ALA A 26 -1.73 -3.64 -9.67
C ALA A 26 -2.50 -3.77 -11.00
N GLY A 27 -2.10 -4.70 -11.87
CA GLY A 27 -2.81 -5.00 -13.12
C GLY A 27 -4.00 -5.97 -12.97
N ALA A 28 -4.06 -6.73 -11.88
CA ALA A 28 -5.00 -7.85 -11.75
C ALA A 28 -6.47 -7.38 -11.72
N PRO A 29 -6.89 -6.37 -10.93
CA PRO A 29 -8.28 -5.90 -10.94
C PRO A 29 -8.71 -5.37 -12.31
N LYS A 30 -7.83 -4.63 -13.00
CA LYS A 30 -8.11 -4.11 -14.35
C LYS A 30 -8.27 -5.24 -15.36
N GLN A 31 -7.45 -6.27 -15.27
CA GLN A 31 -7.56 -7.44 -16.12
C GLN A 31 -8.83 -8.25 -15.82
N MET A 32 -9.17 -8.44 -14.54
CA MET A 32 -10.42 -9.08 -14.12
C MET A 32 -11.63 -8.32 -14.67
N ARG A 33 -11.64 -6.98 -14.57
CA ARG A 33 -12.70 -6.15 -15.14
C ARG A 33 -12.82 -6.34 -16.64
N THR A 34 -11.70 -6.26 -17.35
CA THR A 34 -11.67 -6.43 -18.81
C THR A 34 -12.20 -7.80 -19.24
N ASN A 35 -11.81 -8.86 -18.53
CA ASN A 35 -12.27 -10.21 -18.82
C ASN A 35 -13.77 -10.37 -18.52
N PHE A 36 -14.24 -9.83 -17.39
CA PHE A 36 -15.64 -9.86 -17.01
C PHE A 36 -16.53 -9.16 -18.05
N GLU A 37 -16.17 -7.94 -18.45
CA GLU A 37 -16.93 -7.20 -19.47
C GLU A 37 -16.94 -7.93 -20.82
N ARG A 38 -15.82 -8.55 -21.21
CA ARG A 38 -15.76 -9.37 -22.43
C ARG A 38 -16.74 -10.54 -22.35
N THR A 39 -16.83 -11.21 -21.20
CA THR A 39 -17.79 -12.32 -21.01
C THR A 39 -19.23 -11.83 -21.07
N VAL A 40 -19.57 -10.74 -20.38
CA VAL A 40 -20.92 -10.15 -20.42
C VAL A 40 -21.33 -9.78 -21.86
N GLN A 41 -20.41 -9.16 -22.61
CA GLN A 41 -20.66 -8.83 -24.02
C GLN A 41 -20.86 -10.09 -24.88
N ALA A 42 -20.06 -11.13 -24.66
CA ALA A 42 -20.16 -12.38 -25.41
C ALA A 42 -21.47 -13.15 -25.16
N THR A 43 -22.10 -12.95 -24.00
CA THR A 43 -23.36 -13.60 -23.62
C THR A 43 -24.60 -12.77 -23.95
N SER A 44 -24.45 -11.46 -24.18
CA SER A 44 -25.56 -10.53 -24.46
C SER A 44 -26.38 -10.82 -25.72
N GLY A 45 -25.92 -11.74 -26.59
CA GLY A 45 -26.60 -12.13 -27.83
C GLY A 45 -26.89 -13.63 -27.92
N TRP A 46 -26.87 -14.36 -26.81
CA TRP A 46 -27.23 -15.79 -26.80
C TRP A 46 -28.73 -15.98 -26.99
N ASN A 47 -29.14 -17.02 -27.72
CA ASN A 47 -30.55 -17.32 -27.96
C ASN A 47 -31.35 -17.42 -26.65
N GLY A 48 -32.55 -16.82 -26.60
CA GLY A 48 -33.34 -16.67 -25.38
C GLY A 48 -33.17 -15.31 -24.69
N VAL A 49 -32.72 -14.28 -25.42
CA VAL A 49 -32.69 -12.86 -25.02
C VAL A 49 -33.91 -12.08 -25.55
N ASP A 50 -34.96 -12.80 -25.93
CA ASP A 50 -36.17 -12.25 -26.54
C ASP A 50 -37.39 -13.13 -26.23
N ASP A 51 -37.31 -13.95 -25.18
CA ASP A 51 -38.39 -14.82 -24.72
C ASP A 51 -38.91 -14.42 -23.33
N ASP A 52 -40.07 -14.96 -22.94
CA ASP A 52 -40.70 -14.70 -21.63
C ASP A 52 -39.82 -15.13 -20.44
N PHE A 53 -38.77 -15.92 -20.65
CA PHE A 53 -37.82 -16.29 -19.62
C PHE A 53 -36.80 -15.16 -19.42
N HIS A 54 -36.30 -14.57 -20.50
CA HIS A 54 -35.45 -13.38 -20.46
C HIS A 54 -36.09 -12.26 -19.64
N ASP A 55 -37.32 -11.88 -19.96
CA ASP A 55 -38.03 -10.76 -19.31
C ASP A 55 -38.17 -10.99 -17.79
N LYS A 56 -38.23 -12.25 -17.36
CA LYS A 56 -38.35 -12.60 -15.93
C LYS A 56 -37.01 -12.59 -15.20
N THR A 57 -35.90 -12.78 -15.90
CA THR A 57 -34.57 -12.90 -15.30
C THR A 57 -33.65 -11.72 -15.59
N GLU A 58 -34.00 -10.84 -16.53
CA GLU A 58 -33.16 -9.72 -16.98
C GLU A 58 -32.73 -8.80 -15.82
N ASP A 59 -33.67 -8.43 -14.94
CA ASP A 59 -33.36 -7.56 -13.80
C ASP A 59 -32.41 -8.23 -12.81
N GLN A 60 -32.58 -9.53 -12.56
CA GLN A 60 -31.72 -10.30 -11.67
C GLN A 60 -30.32 -10.47 -12.26
N ASP A 61 -30.22 -10.73 -13.56
CA ASP A 61 -28.95 -10.81 -14.29
C ASP A 61 -28.20 -9.46 -14.26
N LYS A 62 -28.89 -8.35 -14.55
CA LYS A 62 -28.33 -7.00 -14.42
C LYS A 62 -27.82 -6.72 -13.01
N GLN A 63 -28.60 -7.04 -11.97
CA GLN A 63 -28.17 -6.87 -10.58
C GLN A 63 -26.93 -7.70 -10.25
N GLN A 64 -26.86 -8.94 -10.74
CA GLN A 64 -25.70 -9.80 -10.53
C GLN A 64 -24.46 -9.27 -11.25
N ILE A 65 -24.61 -8.77 -12.48
CA ILE A 65 -23.54 -8.12 -13.23
C ILE A 65 -23.01 -6.90 -12.48
N GLU A 66 -23.89 -6.02 -12.00
CA GLU A 66 -23.50 -4.84 -11.20
C GLU A 66 -22.83 -5.23 -9.89
N SER A 67 -23.30 -6.27 -9.20
CA SER A 67 -22.65 -6.77 -7.99
C SER A 67 -21.23 -7.26 -8.27
N CYS A 68 -21.01 -7.98 -9.38
CA CYS A 68 -19.67 -8.44 -9.78
C CYS A 68 -18.76 -7.25 -10.12
N ARG A 69 -19.27 -6.25 -10.83
CA ARG A 69 -18.56 -5.00 -11.14
C ARG A 69 -18.10 -4.30 -9.86
N ALA A 70 -19.00 -4.11 -8.90
CA ALA A 70 -18.71 -3.46 -7.63
C ALA A 70 -17.62 -4.18 -6.82
N VAL A 71 -17.63 -5.53 -6.81
CA VAL A 71 -16.59 -6.32 -6.13
C VAL A 71 -15.22 -6.13 -6.79
N ILE A 72 -15.14 -6.17 -8.12
CA ILE A 72 -13.87 -5.97 -8.85
C ILE A 72 -13.33 -4.56 -8.59
N ASP A 73 -14.19 -3.55 -8.60
CA ASP A 73 -13.80 -2.16 -8.36
C ASP A 73 -13.30 -1.98 -6.90
N SER A 74 -14.01 -2.58 -5.93
CA SER A 74 -13.60 -2.59 -4.51
C SER A 74 -12.23 -3.25 -4.29
N LEU A 75 -11.92 -4.33 -5.03
CA LEU A 75 -10.60 -4.96 -4.99
C LEU A 75 -9.50 -4.04 -5.53
N GLY A 76 -9.80 -3.25 -6.56
CA GLY A 76 -8.89 -2.22 -7.08
C GLY A 76 -8.61 -1.12 -6.07
N GLU A 77 -9.65 -0.63 -5.39
CA GLU A 77 -9.53 0.38 -4.33
C GLU A 77 -8.74 -0.15 -3.13
N LEU A 78 -9.00 -1.38 -2.69
CA LEU A 78 -8.28 -2.04 -1.60
C LEU A 78 -6.78 -2.11 -1.89
N LEU A 79 -6.39 -2.58 -3.08
CA LEU A 79 -4.98 -2.70 -3.45
C LEU A 79 -4.31 -1.33 -3.53
N THR A 80 -4.99 -0.34 -4.10
CA THR A 80 -4.49 1.04 -4.17
C THR A 80 -4.30 1.66 -2.79
N GLY A 81 -5.30 1.48 -1.91
CA GLY A 81 -5.26 1.95 -0.53
C GLY A 81 -4.13 1.29 0.28
N LEU A 82 -3.97 -0.02 0.14
CA LEU A 82 -2.89 -0.76 0.79
C LEU A 82 -1.51 -0.31 0.29
N GLN A 83 -1.34 -0.14 -1.02
CA GLN A 83 -0.09 0.37 -1.60
C GLN A 83 0.24 1.78 -1.08
N SER A 84 -0.76 2.66 -0.99
CA SER A 84 -0.60 4.01 -0.44
C SER A 84 -0.18 3.96 1.04
N ALA A 85 -0.85 3.15 1.85
CA ALA A 85 -0.54 3.00 3.28
C ALA A 85 0.88 2.47 3.51
N VAL A 86 1.30 1.44 2.76
CA VAL A 86 2.66 0.87 2.88
C VAL A 86 3.72 1.90 2.49
N ARG A 87 3.50 2.67 1.42
CA ARG A 87 4.41 3.74 1.00
C ARG A 87 4.52 4.86 2.04
N GLN A 88 3.40 5.26 2.65
CA GLN A 88 3.39 6.26 3.72
C GLN A 88 4.15 5.77 4.95
N SER A 89 3.94 4.51 5.37
CA SER A 89 4.71 3.91 6.47
C SER A 89 6.21 3.88 6.17
N LEU A 90 6.61 3.45 4.97
CA LEU A 90 8.02 3.43 4.58
C LEU A 90 8.65 4.82 4.63
N GLY A 91 7.98 5.83 4.08
CA GLY A 91 8.46 7.22 4.12
C GLY A 91 8.62 7.72 5.56
N SER A 92 7.63 7.47 6.42
CA SER A 92 7.69 7.85 7.83
C SER A 92 8.87 7.17 8.56
N ILE A 93 9.15 5.90 8.28
CA ILE A 93 10.28 5.17 8.88
C ILE A 93 11.62 5.78 8.41
N GLU A 94 11.74 6.07 7.13
CA GLU A 94 12.95 6.67 6.55
C GLU A 94 13.24 8.06 7.11
N ASP A 95 12.21 8.87 7.34
CA ASP A 95 12.36 10.21 7.92
C ASP A 95 12.76 10.16 9.40
N VAL A 96 12.21 9.23 10.17
CA VAL A 96 12.66 8.98 11.55
C VAL A 96 14.13 8.52 11.57
N HIS A 97 14.51 7.60 10.69
CA HIS A 97 15.90 7.14 10.59
C HIS A 97 16.87 8.29 10.27
N LYS A 98 16.53 9.18 9.33
CA LYS A 98 17.36 10.36 9.02
C LYS A 98 17.50 11.28 10.23
N THR A 99 16.39 11.58 10.91
CA THR A 99 16.40 12.45 12.09
C THR A 99 17.31 11.90 13.18
N VAL A 100 17.21 10.60 13.46
CA VAL A 100 18.06 9.94 14.46
C VAL A 100 19.54 9.94 14.02
N GLN A 101 19.84 9.69 12.75
CA GLN A 101 21.21 9.75 12.24
C GLN A 101 21.79 11.17 12.31
N ASP A 102 21.01 12.19 12.00
CA ASP A 102 21.42 13.59 12.10
C ASP A 102 21.71 13.97 13.56
N GLU A 103 20.87 13.54 14.52
CA GLU A 103 21.11 13.73 15.95
C GLU A 103 22.39 13.01 16.41
N ILE A 104 22.63 11.78 15.96
CA ILE A 104 23.87 11.04 16.26
C ILE A 104 25.09 11.76 15.70
N HIS A 105 25.04 12.22 14.44
CA HIS A 105 26.14 12.97 13.82
C HIS A 105 26.40 14.30 14.54
N ASN A 106 25.34 15.03 14.89
CA ASN A 106 25.45 16.27 15.66
C ASN A 106 26.06 16.02 17.05
N ALA A 107 25.65 14.94 17.73
CA ALA A 107 26.26 14.53 18.99
C ALA A 107 27.74 14.20 18.81
N GLN A 108 28.11 13.40 17.79
CA GLN A 108 29.51 13.07 17.49
C GLN A 108 30.36 14.31 17.18
N ALA A 109 29.85 15.24 16.39
CA ALA A 109 30.53 16.50 16.07
C ALA A 109 30.78 17.36 17.32
N ASN A 110 29.83 17.39 18.25
CA ASN A 110 29.95 18.13 19.51
C ASN A 110 30.83 17.45 20.55
N VAL A 111 30.96 16.12 20.52
CA VAL A 111 31.86 15.35 21.42
C VAL A 111 33.32 15.58 21.02
N GLY A 112 33.63 15.74 19.73
CA GLY A 112 34.98 16.06 19.25
C GLY A 112 35.48 17.46 19.64
N ASN A 113 34.61 18.34 20.13
CA ASN A 113 34.94 19.72 20.50
C ASN A 113 35.25 19.89 22.01
N TYR A 114 35.16 18.83 22.80
CA TYR A 114 35.37 18.88 24.26
C TYR A 114 36.82 18.56 24.69
N ASP A 115 37.66 18.06 23.78
CA ASP A 115 39.02 17.60 24.09
C ASP A 115 40.14 18.61 23.71
N ASP A 116 39.78 19.77 23.12
CA ASP A 116 40.75 20.79 22.64
C ASP A 116 40.60 22.16 23.32
N SER A 117 39.95 22.23 24.49
CA SER A 117 39.75 23.49 25.21
C SER A 117 39.77 23.30 26.71
N GLY A 118 40.90 22.85 27.28
CA GLY A 118 40.93 22.57 28.71
C GLY A 118 42.27 22.35 29.40
N ASP A 119 43.43 22.76 28.87
CA ASP A 119 44.64 22.80 29.72
C ASP A 119 45.58 23.97 29.40
N HIS A 120 45.13 25.17 29.76
CA HIS A 120 46.04 26.29 30.05
C HIS A 120 45.70 26.85 31.44
N GLY A 121 45.84 26.00 32.47
CA GLY A 121 45.69 26.34 33.87
C GLY A 121 47.03 26.26 34.61
N LYS A 122 47.73 27.39 34.69
CA LYS A 122 48.98 27.62 35.44
C LYS A 122 49.10 26.81 36.75
N ARG A 123 50.24 26.16 36.95
CA ARG A 123 50.84 25.91 38.27
C ARG A 123 52.31 26.31 38.25
#